data_AF-T1D2E4-F1
#
_entry.id   AF-T1D2E4-F1
#
_cell.length_a   1.000
_cell.length_b   1.000
_cell.length_c   1.000
_cell.angle_alpha   90.00
_cell.angle_beta   90.00
_cell.angle_gamma   90.00
#
_symmetry.space_group_name_H-M   'P 1'
#
loop_
_entity.id
_entity.type
_entity.pdbx_description
1 polymer ?
#
loop_
_entity_poly.entity_id
_entity_poly.type
_entity_poly.pdbx_seq_one_letter_code
_entity_poly.pdbx_strand_id
1 'polypeptide(L)'
;MQTKIKNPANAPIVAQKWHLRLFAQVFGRIYALYVRSDRFVSLLVGMRSYDKYVEHMRQKHPERKILSRREFFKEALEARYSGGVNRCC
;
A
#
# COMPACT_ATOMS: atom_id res chain seq x y z
N MET A 1 -27.15 -27.70 44.12
CA MET A 1 -25.68 -27.75 44.19
C MET A 1 -25.21 -28.84 43.24
N GLN A 2 -24.66 -28.45 42.08
CA GLN A 2 -23.70 -29.18 41.22
C GLN A 2 -23.55 -28.36 39.94
N THR A 3 -22.51 -27.55 39.93
CA THR A 3 -22.07 -26.73 38.80
C THR A 3 -21.58 -27.64 37.69
N LYS A 4 -22.34 -27.69 36.59
CA LYS A 4 -21.98 -28.42 35.36
C LYS A 4 -20.61 -27.93 34.89
N ILE A 5 -19.60 -28.77 35.05
CA ILE A 5 -18.21 -28.53 34.63
C ILE A 5 -18.24 -28.15 33.15
N LYS A 6 -17.79 -26.93 32.83
CA LYS A 6 -17.60 -26.47 31.45
C LYS A 6 -16.42 -27.23 30.87
N ASN A 7 -16.70 -28.28 30.10
CA ASN A 7 -15.71 -28.94 29.26
C ASN A 7 -15.22 -27.93 28.19
N PRO A 8 -13.92 -27.59 28.12
CA PRO A 8 -13.41 -26.57 27.20
C PRO A 8 -13.52 -26.97 25.72
N ALA A 9 -13.85 -28.24 25.41
CA ALA A 9 -14.01 -28.74 24.05
C ALA A 9 -15.39 -28.45 23.41
N ASN A 10 -16.39 -27.96 24.18
CA ASN A 10 -17.74 -27.65 23.68
C ASN A 10 -18.06 -26.14 23.75
N ALA A 11 -17.06 -25.28 23.55
CA ALA A 11 -17.33 -23.90 23.19
C ALA A 11 -17.82 -23.90 21.73
N PRO A 12 -18.98 -23.28 21.40
CA PRO A 12 -19.46 -23.26 20.03
C PRO A 12 -18.41 -22.60 19.14
N ILE A 13 -17.94 -23.30 18.11
CA ILE A 13 -17.00 -22.85 17.06
C ILE A 13 -17.43 -21.49 16.46
N VAL A 14 -18.71 -21.15 16.62
CA VAL A 14 -19.38 -19.91 16.23
C VAL A 14 -18.92 -18.67 17.03
N ALA A 15 -18.39 -18.84 18.24
CA ALA A 15 -17.87 -17.74 19.07
C ALA A 15 -16.50 -17.23 18.58
N GLN A 16 -15.73 -18.05 17.87
CA GLN A 16 -14.39 -17.70 17.39
C GLN A 16 -14.40 -16.96 16.02
N LYS A 17 -15.55 -16.94 15.32
CA LYS A 17 -15.70 -16.30 13.98
C LYS A 17 -15.96 -14.80 13.99
N TRP A 18 -16.33 -14.21 15.14
CA TRP A 18 -16.58 -12.76 15.25
C TRP A 18 -15.31 -11.94 15.01
N HIS A 19 -14.18 -12.38 15.57
CA HIS A 19 -12.90 -11.71 15.40
C HIS A 19 -12.41 -11.72 13.95
N LEU A 20 -12.58 -12.82 13.22
CA LEU A 20 -12.17 -12.93 11.80
C LEU A 20 -12.96 -11.99 10.89
N ARG A 21 -14.27 -11.83 11.12
CA ARG A 21 -15.13 -10.94 10.32
C ARG A 21 -14.85 -9.46 10.61
N LEU A 22 -14.63 -9.15 11.89
CA LEU A 22 -14.24 -7.81 12.34
C LEU A 22 -12.86 -7.43 11.79
N PHE A 23 -11.89 -8.36 11.85
CA PHE A 23 -10.57 -8.18 11.25
C PHE A 23 -10.67 -7.94 9.75
N ALA A 24 -11.43 -8.74 9.01
CA ALA A 24 -11.59 -8.56 7.57
C ALA A 24 -12.17 -7.17 7.20
N GLN A 25 -13.20 -6.71 7.93
CA GLN A 25 -13.79 -5.39 7.70
C GLN A 25 -12.83 -4.24 8.02
N VAL A 26 -12.09 -4.34 9.12
CA VAL A 26 -11.13 -3.31 9.53
C VAL A 26 -9.95 -3.25 8.55
N PHE A 27 -9.38 -4.40 8.18
CA PHE A 27 -8.26 -4.47 7.24
C PHE A 27 -8.63 -3.93 5.86
N GLY A 28 -9.85 -4.20 5.35
CA GLY A 28 -10.30 -3.62 4.09
C GLY A 28 -10.36 -2.09 4.10
N ARG A 29 -10.85 -1.50 5.20
CA ARG A 29 -10.92 -0.03 5.35
C ARG A 29 -9.53 0.60 5.49
N ILE A 30 -8.64 -0.03 6.29
CA ILE A 30 -7.25 0.43 6.45
C ILE A 30 -6.51 0.34 5.11
N TYR A 31 -6.66 -0.75 4.37
CA TYR A 31 -6.04 -0.91 3.06
C TYR A 31 -6.51 0.15 2.06
N ALA A 32 -7.81 0.45 2.03
CA ALA A 32 -8.36 1.50 1.18
C ALA A 32 -7.86 2.91 1.55
N LEU A 33 -7.60 3.16 2.84
CA LEU A 33 -6.99 4.41 3.30
C LEU A 33 -5.51 4.48 2.92
N TYR A 34 -4.77 3.38 3.09
CA TYR A 34 -3.36 3.26 2.70
C TYR A 34 -3.16 3.58 1.21
N VAL A 35 -3.95 2.96 0.32
CA VAL A 35 -3.86 3.21 -1.13
C VAL A 35 -4.09 4.68 -1.48
N ARG A 36 -5.02 5.36 -0.80
CA ARG A 36 -5.29 6.80 -1.03
C ARG A 36 -4.17 7.70 -0.52
N SER A 37 -3.44 7.27 0.50
CA SER A 37 -2.36 8.05 1.13
C SER A 37 -1.06 8.07 0.33
N ASP A 38 -0.90 7.23 -0.70
CA ASP A 38 0.31 7.11 -1.53
C ASP A 38 0.83 8.47 -2.02
N ARG A 39 -0.09 9.36 -2.40
CA ARG A 39 0.21 10.72 -2.88
C ARG A 39 0.94 11.58 -1.84
N PHE A 40 0.63 11.39 -0.56
CA PHE A 40 1.24 12.12 0.56
C PHE A 40 2.47 11.39 1.08
N VAL A 41 2.41 10.08 1.24
CA VAL A 41 3.54 9.25 1.73
C VAL A 41 4.73 9.36 0.77
N SER A 42 4.47 9.37 -0.54
CA SER A 42 5.52 9.56 -1.56
C SER A 42 6.31 10.87 -1.34
N LEU A 43 5.64 11.96 -0.94
CA LEU A 43 6.30 13.24 -0.66
C LEU A 43 7.22 13.15 0.57
N LEU A 44 6.78 12.46 1.63
CA LEU A 44 7.58 12.28 2.85
C LEU A 44 8.83 11.44 2.62
N VAL A 45 8.72 10.41 1.78
CA VAL A 45 9.84 9.50 1.44
C VAL A 45 10.74 10.11 0.35
N GLY A 46 10.36 11.26 -0.23
CA GLY A 46 11.10 11.89 -1.34
C GLY A 46 11.04 11.09 -2.64
N MET A 47 10.03 10.23 -2.79
CA MET A 47 9.77 9.42 -3.97
C MET A 47 8.63 10.01 -4.80
N ARG A 48 8.63 9.78 -6.11
CA ARG A 48 7.59 10.29 -7.00
C ARG A 48 6.42 9.30 -7.04
N SER A 49 5.19 9.76 -6.83
CA SER A 49 3.99 8.89 -6.87
C SER A 49 3.68 8.48 -8.32
N TYR A 50 3.55 7.17 -8.55
CA TYR A 50 3.28 6.60 -9.88
C TYR A 50 1.93 7.06 -10.44
N ASP A 51 0.90 7.13 -9.59
CA ASP A 51 -0.45 7.49 -10.04
C ASP A 51 -0.49 8.96 -10.52
N LYS A 52 0.24 9.86 -9.85
CA LYS A 52 0.44 11.24 -10.33
C LYS A 52 1.16 11.28 -11.67
N TYR A 53 2.17 10.43 -11.88
CA TYR A 53 2.87 10.33 -13.16
C TYR A 53 1.93 9.89 -14.29
N VAL A 54 1.13 8.84 -14.06
CA VAL A 54 0.15 8.36 -15.04
C VAL A 54 -0.88 9.43 -15.38
N GLU A 55 -1.43 10.10 -14.36
CA GLU A 55 -2.39 11.20 -14.53
C GLU A 55 -1.78 12.34 -15.36
N HIS A 56 -0.54 12.74 -15.03
CA HIS A 56 0.19 13.78 -15.76
C HIS A 56 0.45 13.39 -17.22
N MET A 57 0.93 12.17 -17.47
CA MET A 57 1.20 11.68 -18.83
C MET A 57 -0.08 11.65 -19.66
N ARG A 58 -1.19 11.18 -19.10
CA ARG A 58 -2.48 11.18 -19.80
C ARG A 58 -2.99 12.57 -20.15
N GLN A 59 -2.78 13.55 -19.27
CA GLN A 59 -3.26 14.92 -19.47
C GLN A 59 -2.36 15.74 -20.40
N LYS A 60 -1.04 15.59 -20.29
CA LYS A 60 -0.07 16.45 -21.00
C LYS A 60 0.62 15.79 -22.18
N HIS A 61 0.73 14.47 -22.18
CA HIS A 61 1.46 13.69 -23.18
C HIS A 61 0.70 12.43 -23.61
N PRO A 62 -0.54 12.56 -24.12
CA PRO A 62 -1.33 11.42 -24.56
C PRO A 62 -0.66 10.61 -25.68
N GLU A 63 0.27 11.21 -26.42
CA GLU A 63 1.05 10.61 -27.50
C GLU A 63 2.18 9.69 -27.01
N ARG A 64 2.59 9.80 -25.74
CA ARG A 64 3.71 9.02 -25.19
C ARG A 64 3.23 7.78 -24.46
N LYS A 65 3.98 6.68 -24.63
CA LYS A 65 3.75 5.45 -23.89
C LYS A 65 4.06 5.65 -22.40
N ILE A 66 3.09 5.32 -21.56
CA ILE A 66 3.23 5.35 -20.10
C ILE A 66 4.17 4.21 -19.68
N LEU A 67 5.22 4.55 -18.92
CA LEU A 67 6.16 3.58 -18.37
C LEU A 67 5.46 2.63 -17.40
N SER A 68 5.92 1.38 -17.32
CA SER A 68 5.45 0.49 -16.26
C SER A 68 5.92 0.99 -14.89
N ARG A 69 5.19 0.60 -13.83
CA ARG A 69 5.53 0.97 -12.45
C ARG A 69 6.99 0.63 -12.09
N ARG A 70 7.48 -0.53 -12.53
CA ARG A 70 8.86 -0.96 -12.26
C ARG A 70 9.89 -0.09 -12.98
N GLU A 71 9.66 0.21 -14.25
CA GLU A 71 10.56 1.04 -15.05
C GLU A 71 10.62 2.47 -14.51
N PHE A 72 9.47 3.04 -14.16
CA PHE A 72 9.39 4.36 -13.55
C PHE A 72 10.21 4.47 -12.26
N PHE A 73 10.14 3.45 -11.38
CA PHE A 73 10.94 3.43 -10.16
C PHE A 73 12.42 3.17 -10.43
N LYS A 74 12.75 2.32 -11.40
CA LYS A 74 14.14 2.07 -11.81
C LYS A 74 14.78 3.36 -12.33
N GLU A 75 14.11 4.09 -13.21
CA GLU A 75 14.58 5.38 -13.73
C GLU A 75 14.69 6.43 -12.62
N ALA A 76 13.75 6.47 -11.67
CA ALA A 76 13.83 7.38 -10.52
C ALA A 76 15.03 7.08 -9.60
N LEU A 77 15.33 5.79 -9.37
CA LEU A 77 16.50 5.37 -8.60
C LEU A 77 17.79 5.62 -9.36
N GLU A 78 17.84 5.34 -10.66
CA GLU A 78 18.97 5.64 -11.52
C GLU A 78 19.24 7.14 -11.55
N ALA A 79 18.23 7.99 -11.75
CA ALA A 79 18.40 9.44 -11.70
C ALA A 79 18.95 9.93 -10.35
N ARG A 80 18.59 9.28 -9.24
CA ARG A 80 19.03 9.66 -7.88
C ARG A 80 20.40 9.11 -7.50
N TYR A 81 20.75 7.91 -7.95
CA TYR A 81 21.93 7.17 -7.47
C TYR A 81 22.95 6.83 -8.56
N SER A 82 22.56 6.82 -9.84
CA SER A 82 23.47 6.59 -10.98
C SER A 82 23.94 7.87 -11.66
N GLY A 83 23.32 9.02 -11.34
CA GLY A 83 23.90 10.34 -11.57
C GLY A 83 25.08 10.52 -10.62
N GLY A 84 26.25 10.03 -11.05
CA GLY A 84 27.51 10.20 -10.34
C GLY A 84 27.62 11.63 -9.86
N VAL A 85 28.01 11.79 -8.60
CA VAL A 85 28.21 13.07 -7.92
C VAL A 85 28.74 14.07 -8.95
N ASN A 86 27.92 15.02 -9.36
CA ASN A 86 28.39 16.22 -10.03
C ASN A 86 29.13 17.02 -8.96
N ARG A 87 30.30 16.50 -8.56
CA ARG A 87 31.34 17.27 -7.88
C ARG A 87 31.73 18.29 -8.92
N CYS A 88 31.05 19.43 -8.88
CA CYS A 88 31.61 20.64 -9.44
C CYS A 88 32.97 20.80 -8.76
N CYS A 89 34.02 20.66 -9.58
CA CYS A 89 35.32 21.23 -9.26
C CYS A 89 35.19 22.75 -9.14
#